data_AF-A0A6B0T920-F1
#
_entry.id   AF-A0A6B0T920-F1
#
_cell.length_a   1.000
_cell.length_b   1.000
_cell.length_c   1.000
_cell.angle_alpha   90.00
_cell.angle_beta   90.00
_cell.angle_gamma   90.00
#
_symmetry.space_group_name_H-M   'P 1'
#
loop_
_entity.id
_entity.type
_entity.pdbx_description
1 polymer ?
#
loop_
_entity_poly.entity_id
_entity_poly.type
_entity_poly.pdbx_seq_one_letter_code
_entity_poly.pdbx_strand_id
1 'polypeptide(L)'
;MSEDDDWFEQALSEDDAEEDQSDDPWDDSADSEEESPWDDDSESSWGDGEAAVGDTTGTDGAAPFESNDTESGPFEDDGFGGEGPFEDDTGFGADEGASFGGGGDESLFDDEGFGGLGGGGDSEFEEEDFESEIPRIDLGIEGLDNMIQGGVPERHLIVTIGSAGTGKTTFGLQFLHHGLQNGEDAVFITLEQSHEAIIATANEFGWDFESFESEDRLAIVDLDPVEMANSLDNIQAELPQLIRDFDADRLVLDSVSLLEMMYDNQAKRRTEVFDFTRSLKKAGVTTFLTSEASESNPYASRHGIIEYLTDAVFVLQYVRGETQETRLAVEIQKIRNANHSREKKPYEMTEHGLSVYQQANIF
;
A
#
# COMPACT_ATOMS: atom_id res chain seq x y z
N MET A 1 34.57 10.85 -1.04
CA MET A 1 34.63 10.70 0.43
C MET A 1 35.08 12.02 1.02
N SER A 2 34.29 13.04 0.73
CA SER A 2 34.30 14.38 1.32
C SER A 2 33.08 14.43 2.22
N GLU A 3 33.21 15.06 3.39
CA GLU A 3 32.23 15.07 4.48
C GLU A 3 31.00 15.98 4.19
N ASP A 4 30.64 16.18 2.92
CA ASP A 4 29.57 17.10 2.48
C ASP A 4 28.42 16.41 1.70
N ASP A 5 28.49 15.09 1.47
CA ASP A 5 27.59 14.37 0.54
C ASP A 5 26.20 14.01 1.14
N ASP A 6 25.85 14.47 2.34
CA ASP A 6 24.71 13.89 3.08
C ASP A 6 23.79 14.89 3.80
N TRP A 7 23.63 16.09 3.24
CA TRP A 7 22.83 17.13 3.89
C TRP A 7 21.36 16.73 4.11
N PHE A 8 20.80 15.88 3.25
CA PHE A 8 19.40 15.42 3.34
C PHE A 8 19.22 14.45 4.52
N GLU A 9 20.15 13.51 4.72
CA GLU A 9 20.16 12.64 5.89
C GLU A 9 20.52 13.40 7.16
N GLN A 10 21.50 14.31 7.07
CA GLN A 10 21.89 15.16 8.18
C GLN A 10 20.73 16.02 8.67
N ALA A 11 19.96 16.63 7.76
CA ALA A 11 18.79 17.43 8.11
C ALA A 11 17.68 16.62 8.80
N LEU A 12 17.53 15.33 8.45
CA LEU A 12 16.61 14.43 9.17
C LEU A 12 17.15 14.01 10.55
N SER A 13 18.47 14.04 10.75
CA SER A 13 19.12 13.59 12.00
C SER A 13 19.39 14.71 13.02
N GLU A 14 19.57 15.96 12.58
CA GLU A 14 19.97 17.08 13.45
C GLU A 14 18.84 17.58 14.35
N ASP A 15 17.57 17.45 13.93
CA ASP A 15 16.42 17.91 14.72
C ASP A 15 16.05 16.92 15.88
N ASP A 16 16.51 15.67 15.84
CA ASP A 16 16.36 14.71 16.95
C ASP A 16 17.40 14.93 18.08
N ALA A 17 18.43 15.76 17.85
CA ALA A 17 19.48 16.04 18.83
C ALA A 17 19.25 17.31 19.67
N GLU A 18 18.21 18.11 19.38
CA GLU A 18 17.88 19.35 20.09
C GLU A 18 16.70 19.22 21.08
N GLU A 19 16.56 18.10 21.79
CA GLU A 19 15.68 17.99 22.96
C GLU A 19 16.41 17.42 24.20
N ASP A 20 17.52 18.02 24.63
CA ASP A 20 17.93 17.92 26.04
C ASP A 20 18.96 19.00 26.44
N GLN A 21 18.47 20.23 26.65
CA GLN A 21 19.15 21.27 27.44
C GLN A 21 18.22 22.46 27.70
N SER A 22 17.27 22.30 28.62
CA SER A 22 16.64 23.45 29.27
C SER A 22 17.28 23.69 30.63
N ASP A 23 18.18 24.68 30.68
CA ASP A 23 18.67 25.29 31.91
C ASP A 23 17.53 26.01 32.64
N ASP A 24 17.14 25.53 33.81
CA ASP A 24 16.22 26.19 34.74
C ASP A 24 17.01 27.09 35.72
N PRO A 25 16.79 28.43 35.73
CA PRO A 25 17.47 29.32 36.67
C PRO A 25 16.47 29.87 37.70
N TRP A 26 16.20 29.11 38.76
CA TRP A 26 15.54 29.64 39.96
C TRP A 26 16.15 29.05 41.24
N ASP A 27 17.16 29.77 41.73
CA ASP A 27 17.60 29.77 43.12
C ASP A 27 16.74 30.78 43.89
N ASP A 28 16.10 30.36 45.00
CA ASP A 28 16.14 31.15 46.23
C ASP A 28 15.63 30.38 47.47
N SER A 29 16.34 30.63 48.57
CA SER A 29 15.92 30.61 49.99
C SER A 29 16.10 29.34 50.85
N ALA A 30 16.97 29.53 51.85
CA ALA A 30 17.34 28.68 52.99
C ALA A 30 16.22 28.45 54.02
N ASP A 31 16.29 27.37 54.83
CA ASP A 31 16.83 27.40 56.21
C ASP A 31 16.64 26.07 57.00
N SER A 32 17.66 25.79 57.82
CA SER A 32 17.70 25.12 59.14
C SER A 32 17.00 23.77 59.46
N GLU A 33 17.88 22.80 59.81
CA GLU A 33 17.97 22.03 61.08
C GLU A 33 16.79 21.23 61.71
N GLU A 34 17.19 20.04 62.21
CA GLU A 34 16.72 19.29 63.41
C GLU A 34 15.72 18.10 63.30
N GLU A 35 16.24 16.94 63.77
CA GLU A 35 15.64 15.93 64.67
C GLU A 35 14.65 14.85 64.14
N SER A 36 15.14 13.61 64.08
CA SER A 36 14.43 12.36 64.49
C SER A 36 14.08 12.42 65.99
N PRO A 37 13.15 11.64 66.60
CA PRO A 37 12.91 10.19 66.37
C PRO A 37 11.46 9.69 66.61
N TRP A 38 11.11 8.46 66.21
CA TRP A 38 10.37 7.49 67.03
C TRP A 38 10.58 6.08 66.46
N ASP A 39 11.01 5.19 67.36
CA ASP A 39 11.26 3.76 67.24
C ASP A 39 9.98 2.90 67.21
N ASP A 40 10.24 1.58 67.08
CA ASP A 40 9.50 0.41 67.61
C ASP A 40 8.88 -0.45 66.49
N ASP A 41 9.61 -1.43 65.95
CA ASP A 41 10.02 -2.74 66.52
C ASP A 41 8.98 -3.85 66.30
N SER A 42 9.39 -4.85 65.53
CA SER A 42 9.54 -6.26 65.95
C SER A 42 9.51 -7.13 64.69
N GLU A 43 10.68 -7.50 64.17
CA GLU A 43 11.46 -8.68 64.56
C GLU A 43 10.69 -9.98 64.30
N SER A 44 11.03 -10.69 63.22
CA SER A 44 12.09 -11.73 63.21
C SER A 44 11.39 -13.09 63.00
N SER A 45 11.95 -14.14 62.43
CA SER A 45 13.33 -14.59 62.35
C SER A 45 13.30 -15.91 61.56
N TRP A 46 14.16 -16.04 60.54
CA TRP A 46 15.05 -17.19 60.26
C TRP A 46 14.45 -18.62 60.26
N GLY A 47 14.72 -19.51 59.31
CA GLY A 47 15.76 -19.58 58.29
C GLY A 47 15.94 -21.06 57.87
N ASP A 48 16.39 -21.24 56.64
CA ASP A 48 17.27 -22.29 56.10
C ASP A 48 16.98 -23.79 56.26
N GLY A 49 17.24 -24.53 55.17
CA GLY A 49 17.56 -25.96 55.25
C GLY A 49 17.38 -26.75 53.95
N GLU A 50 18.45 -26.85 53.16
CA GLU A 50 18.59 -27.65 51.94
C GLU A 50 18.47 -29.18 52.12
N ALA A 51 18.12 -29.81 50.98
CA ALA A 51 18.55 -31.11 50.43
C ALA A 51 18.21 -32.43 51.15
N ALA A 52 17.50 -33.31 50.44
CA ALA A 52 18.07 -34.57 49.90
C ALA A 52 17.00 -35.49 49.25
N VAL A 53 17.29 -35.90 48.01
CA VAL A 53 17.27 -37.26 47.43
C VAL A 53 16.09 -38.21 47.76
N GLY A 54 15.38 -38.67 46.72
CA GLY A 54 14.50 -39.83 46.77
C GLY A 54 14.02 -40.27 45.37
N ASP A 55 14.70 -41.27 44.84
CA ASP A 55 14.55 -41.95 43.55
C ASP A 55 13.26 -42.82 43.46
N THR A 56 13.04 -43.34 42.24
CA THR A 56 12.36 -44.60 41.85
C THR A 56 11.01 -44.52 41.13
N THR A 57 11.08 -44.84 39.82
CA THR A 57 10.29 -45.86 39.06
C THR A 57 8.77 -45.89 39.24
N GLY A 58 7.91 -45.89 38.23
CA GLY A 58 8.00 -46.41 36.86
C GLY A 58 6.75 -47.25 36.56
N THR A 59 6.21 -47.09 35.33
CA THR A 59 5.32 -48.01 34.58
C THR A 59 3.90 -48.23 35.16
N ASP A 60 2.78 -48.48 34.46
CA ASP A 60 2.31 -48.72 33.09
C ASP A 60 0.83 -48.23 33.07
N GLY A 61 0.25 -47.65 32.01
CA GLY A 61 -0.21 -48.36 30.82
C GLY A 61 -1.68 -48.80 30.95
N ALA A 62 -2.58 -48.18 30.15
CA ALA A 62 -3.76 -48.77 29.47
C ALA A 62 -4.93 -47.76 29.30
N ALA A 63 -5.15 -47.33 28.04
CA ALA A 63 -6.47 -46.98 27.50
C ALA A 63 -7.24 -48.30 27.19
N PRO A 64 -8.56 -48.37 26.85
CA PRO A 64 -9.27 -47.46 25.93
C PRO A 64 -10.81 -47.28 26.19
N PHE A 65 -11.51 -46.67 25.20
CA PHE A 65 -12.93 -46.73 24.77
C PHE A 65 -14.06 -46.41 25.79
N GLU A 66 -15.10 -45.59 25.54
CA GLU A 66 -16.13 -45.63 24.48
C GLU A 66 -16.82 -44.27 24.21
N SER A 67 -17.45 -44.23 23.04
CA SER A 67 -18.31 -43.24 22.38
C SER A 67 -19.79 -43.27 22.81
N ASN A 68 -20.58 -42.35 22.21
CA ASN A 68 -22.05 -42.17 22.21
C ASN A 68 -22.65 -41.43 23.43
N ASP A 69 -23.67 -40.58 23.33
CA ASP A 69 -24.62 -40.24 22.26
C ASP A 69 -25.23 -38.84 22.51
N THR A 70 -25.59 -38.19 21.41
CA THR A 70 -26.77 -37.36 21.11
C THR A 70 -27.90 -37.29 22.17
N GLU A 71 -28.42 -36.10 22.47
CA GLU A 71 -29.83 -35.71 22.17
C GLU A 71 -30.21 -34.31 22.70
N SER A 72 -30.91 -33.59 21.82
CA SER A 72 -31.61 -32.33 22.03
C SER A 72 -33.01 -32.58 22.61
N GLY A 73 -33.54 -31.64 23.39
CA GLY A 73 -34.96 -31.60 23.79
C GLY A 73 -35.33 -30.46 24.75
N PRO A 74 -36.62 -30.02 24.80
CA PRO A 74 -37.04 -28.64 24.50
C PRO A 74 -37.97 -27.98 25.55
N PHE A 75 -38.11 -26.65 25.60
CA PHE A 75 -39.26 -25.92 26.21
C PHE A 75 -39.41 -24.49 25.59
N GLU A 76 -40.52 -24.20 24.90
CA GLU A 76 -41.66 -23.27 25.24
C GLU A 76 -41.38 -21.79 24.86
N ASP A 77 -41.94 -21.22 23.80
CA ASP A 77 -43.31 -20.66 23.55
C ASP A 77 -43.74 -19.53 24.51
N ASP A 78 -43.84 -18.31 23.98
CA ASP A 78 -44.76 -17.26 24.43
C ASP A 78 -44.92 -16.21 23.31
N GLY A 79 -46.11 -16.17 22.72
CA GLY A 79 -46.52 -15.16 21.75
C GLY A 79 -47.19 -13.95 22.40
N PHE A 80 -47.08 -12.77 21.78
CA PHE A 80 -48.02 -11.67 21.98
C PHE A 80 -48.14 -10.86 20.69
N GLY A 81 -49.38 -10.76 20.19
CA GLY A 81 -49.77 -9.91 19.07
C GLY A 81 -50.15 -8.50 19.50
N GLY A 82 -50.15 -7.58 18.52
CA GLY A 82 -50.67 -6.23 18.65
C GLY A 82 -50.85 -5.60 17.27
N GLU A 83 -52.11 -5.49 16.84
CA GLU A 83 -52.55 -4.75 15.66
C GLU A 83 -52.75 -3.25 15.98
N GLY A 84 -52.52 -2.38 14.99
CA GLY A 84 -52.99 -0.99 14.97
C GLY A 84 -52.34 -0.15 13.86
N PRO A 85 -53.06 0.80 13.24
CA PRO A 85 -53.14 0.91 11.77
C PRO A 85 -52.53 2.20 11.21
N PHE A 86 -52.06 2.16 9.95
CA PHE A 86 -51.97 3.34 9.09
C PHE A 86 -52.37 2.98 7.66
N GLU A 87 -53.46 3.60 7.22
CA GLU A 87 -53.86 3.76 5.83
C GLU A 87 -52.94 4.77 5.16
N ASP A 88 -52.52 4.51 3.91
CA ASP A 88 -52.58 5.54 2.88
C ASP A 88 -52.58 4.92 1.48
N ASP A 89 -53.38 5.55 0.64
CA ASP A 89 -53.93 5.16 -0.65
C ASP A 89 -53.03 5.61 -1.82
N THR A 90 -53.49 5.30 -3.05
CA THR A 90 -53.00 5.66 -4.40
C THR A 90 -52.08 4.60 -5.03
N GLY A 91 -52.39 3.98 -6.16
CA GLY A 91 -53.38 4.22 -7.20
C GLY A 91 -52.71 4.06 -8.58
N PHE A 92 -53.46 3.60 -9.58
CA PHE A 92 -53.09 3.26 -10.97
C PHE A 92 -52.45 1.87 -11.15
N GLY A 93 -53.01 0.94 -11.93
CA GLY A 93 -54.05 1.03 -12.94
C GLY A 93 -53.66 0.04 -14.05
N ALA A 94 -54.22 -1.17 -14.00
CA ALA A 94 -54.12 -2.15 -15.06
C ALA A 94 -55.09 -1.80 -16.20
N ASP A 95 -54.66 -1.94 -17.45
CA ASP A 95 -55.57 -2.13 -18.58
C ASP A 95 -55.13 -3.38 -19.35
N GLU A 96 -56.09 -4.28 -19.48
CA GLU A 96 -56.00 -5.57 -20.17
C GLU A 96 -56.22 -5.40 -21.68
N GLY A 97 -55.51 -6.22 -22.47
CA GLY A 97 -55.75 -6.37 -23.90
C GLY A 97 -55.44 -7.78 -24.38
N ALA A 98 -56.35 -8.71 -24.07
CA ALA A 98 -56.67 -9.99 -24.73
C ALA A 98 -56.27 -10.08 -26.25
N SER A 99 -56.02 -11.22 -26.92
CA SER A 99 -56.29 -12.65 -26.68
C SER A 99 -55.79 -13.48 -27.90
N PHE A 100 -55.31 -14.70 -27.61
CA PHE A 100 -55.36 -15.97 -28.36
C PHE A 100 -54.79 -16.19 -29.79
N GLY A 101 -54.05 -17.32 -29.88
CA GLY A 101 -53.94 -18.24 -31.02
C GLY A 101 -52.56 -18.19 -31.68
N GLY A 102 -51.78 -19.25 -31.88
CA GLY A 102 -52.00 -20.69 -31.78
C GLY A 102 -51.22 -21.36 -32.92
N GLY A 103 -50.11 -22.04 -32.60
CA GLY A 103 -49.46 -23.08 -33.42
C GLY A 103 -48.72 -22.63 -34.70
N GLY A 104 -47.67 -23.38 -35.04
CA GLY A 104 -47.14 -23.42 -36.41
C GLY A 104 -45.64 -23.18 -36.53
N ASP A 105 -44.94 -24.26 -36.83
CA ASP A 105 -43.53 -24.39 -37.15
C ASP A 105 -43.22 -23.92 -38.59
N GLU A 106 -41.92 -23.78 -38.87
CA GLU A 106 -41.24 -23.81 -40.17
C GLU A 106 -41.10 -22.53 -41.04
N SER A 107 -39.83 -22.13 -41.14
CA SER A 107 -39.10 -21.75 -42.36
C SER A 107 -39.68 -20.69 -43.29
N LEU A 108 -39.09 -19.50 -43.26
CA LEU A 108 -38.84 -18.70 -44.46
C LEU A 108 -37.43 -18.09 -44.36
N PHE A 109 -36.46 -18.87 -44.86
CA PHE A 109 -35.23 -18.31 -45.38
C PHE A 109 -35.60 -17.50 -46.63
N ASP A 110 -35.40 -16.19 -46.60
CA ASP A 110 -35.08 -15.44 -47.80
C ASP A 110 -33.68 -14.86 -47.60
N ASP A 111 -32.81 -15.37 -48.47
CA ASP A 111 -31.40 -15.12 -48.62
C ASP A 111 -31.18 -13.83 -49.43
N GLU A 112 -29.98 -13.27 -49.24
CA GLU A 112 -29.33 -12.20 -50.01
C GLU A 112 -29.47 -10.75 -49.53
N GLY A 113 -28.41 -10.32 -48.83
CA GLY A 113 -27.95 -8.93 -48.94
C GLY A 113 -27.35 -8.32 -47.67
N PHE A 114 -26.34 -8.94 -47.05
CA PHE A 114 -25.42 -8.17 -46.21
C PHE A 114 -24.00 -8.75 -46.27
N GLY A 115 -23.20 -8.20 -47.18
CA GLY A 115 -21.76 -8.40 -47.16
C GLY A 115 -21.13 -7.58 -46.03
N GLY A 116 -20.22 -8.20 -45.29
CA GLY A 116 -19.33 -7.53 -44.34
C GLY A 116 -19.40 -8.09 -42.93
N LEU A 117 -18.79 -9.27 -42.72
CA LEU A 117 -18.35 -9.71 -41.40
C LEU A 117 -16.85 -9.98 -41.47
N GLY A 118 -16.07 -8.90 -41.40
CA GLY A 118 -14.70 -8.93 -40.91
C GLY A 118 -14.75 -8.59 -39.43
N GLY A 119 -14.94 -9.61 -38.59
CA GLY A 119 -14.94 -9.48 -37.14
C GLY A 119 -13.52 -9.70 -36.60
N GLY A 120 -12.82 -8.60 -36.36
CA GLY A 120 -11.62 -8.52 -35.54
C GLY A 120 -11.72 -7.18 -34.83
N GLY A 121 -12.33 -7.18 -33.64
CA GLY A 121 -12.43 -5.98 -32.81
C GLY A 121 -11.09 -5.76 -32.13
N ASP A 122 -10.18 -5.08 -32.81
CA ASP A 122 -9.13 -4.33 -32.14
C ASP A 122 -9.85 -3.22 -31.35
N SER A 123 -9.94 -3.37 -30.04
CA SER A 123 -10.13 -2.20 -29.18
C SER A 123 -8.78 -1.49 -29.12
N GLU A 124 -8.39 -0.89 -30.25
CA GLU A 124 -7.38 0.15 -30.26
C GLU A 124 -7.88 1.20 -29.29
N PHE A 125 -7.12 1.39 -28.22
CA PHE A 125 -7.26 2.54 -27.35
C PHE A 125 -6.97 3.75 -28.24
N GLU A 126 -8.02 4.30 -28.87
CA GLU A 126 -7.88 5.32 -29.91
C GLU A 126 -7.08 6.50 -29.35
N GLU A 127 -5.93 6.78 -29.97
CA GLU A 127 -5.10 7.96 -29.75
C GLU A 127 -5.85 9.22 -30.23
N GLU A 128 -6.98 9.55 -29.58
CA GLU A 128 -7.51 10.90 -29.68
C GLU A 128 -6.55 11.82 -28.90
N ASP A 129 -6.08 12.90 -29.53
CA ASP A 129 -5.27 13.93 -28.89
C ASP A 129 -6.02 14.47 -27.66
N PHE A 130 -5.65 14.00 -26.47
CA PHE A 130 -6.27 14.42 -25.22
C PHE A 130 -5.70 15.78 -24.81
N GLU A 131 -6.40 16.87 -25.16
CA GLU A 131 -6.02 18.21 -24.74
C GLU A 131 -6.27 18.39 -23.23
N SER A 132 -5.21 18.21 -22.44
CA SER A 132 -5.17 18.44 -20.98
C SER A 132 -4.37 19.71 -20.69
N GLU A 133 -4.92 20.62 -19.89
CA GLU A 133 -4.15 21.76 -19.35
C GLU A 133 -3.20 21.35 -18.21
N ILE A 134 -3.38 20.15 -17.64
CA ILE A 134 -2.51 19.60 -16.59
C ILE A 134 -1.29 18.96 -17.26
N PRO A 135 -0.05 19.37 -16.91
CA PRO A 135 1.19 18.72 -17.33
C PRO A 135 1.21 17.24 -16.97
N ARG A 136 1.94 16.43 -17.75
CA ARG A 136 1.94 14.96 -17.63
C ARG A 136 3.34 14.42 -17.82
N ILE A 137 3.61 13.31 -17.15
CA ILE A 137 4.85 12.56 -17.24
C ILE A 137 4.58 11.12 -17.63
N ASP A 138 5.56 10.54 -18.30
CA ASP A 138 5.63 9.10 -18.52
C ASP A 138 6.25 8.40 -17.30
N LEU A 139 5.81 7.17 -17.07
CA LEU A 139 6.34 6.31 -16.01
C LEU A 139 7.72 5.76 -16.36
N GLY A 140 8.06 5.70 -17.66
CA GLY A 140 9.32 5.13 -18.12
C GLY A 140 9.29 3.62 -18.28
N ILE A 141 8.09 3.04 -18.40
CA ILE A 141 7.88 1.59 -18.55
C ILE A 141 7.26 1.34 -19.92
N GLU A 142 8.06 0.75 -20.81
CA GLU A 142 7.62 0.42 -22.15
C GLU A 142 6.39 -0.50 -22.11
N GLY A 143 5.40 -0.15 -22.93
CA GLY A 143 4.12 -0.84 -22.99
C GLY A 143 3.14 -0.43 -21.90
N LEU A 144 3.60 -0.07 -20.69
CA LEU A 144 2.72 0.50 -19.66
C LEU A 144 2.34 1.93 -19.97
N ASP A 145 3.29 2.75 -20.43
CA ASP A 145 3.02 4.14 -20.83
C ASP A 145 2.00 4.18 -21.99
N ASN A 146 2.06 3.20 -22.90
CA ASN A 146 1.09 3.05 -23.99
C ASN A 146 -0.32 2.66 -23.51
N MET A 147 -0.46 2.20 -22.27
CA MET A 147 -1.77 1.95 -21.65
C MET A 147 -2.38 3.21 -21.04
N ILE A 148 -1.69 4.35 -21.06
CA ILE A 148 -2.13 5.61 -20.44
C ILE A 148 -2.21 6.69 -21.52
N GLN A 149 -3.37 7.34 -21.66
CA GLN A 149 -3.52 8.39 -22.66
C GLN A 149 -2.75 9.65 -22.24
N GLY A 150 -1.58 9.85 -22.85
CA GLY A 150 -0.73 11.03 -22.65
C GLY A 150 0.03 11.07 -21.32
N GLY A 151 0.12 9.95 -20.59
CA GLY A 151 0.87 9.86 -19.34
C GLY A 151 0.07 10.26 -18.08
N VAL A 152 0.74 10.12 -16.93
CA VAL A 152 0.17 10.43 -15.61
C VAL A 152 0.30 11.93 -15.35
N PRO A 153 -0.75 12.61 -14.84
CA PRO A 153 -0.63 14.02 -14.50
C PRO A 153 0.47 14.27 -13.46
N GLU A 154 1.24 15.34 -13.65
CA GLU A 154 2.28 15.75 -12.70
C GLU A 154 1.70 16.02 -11.31
N ARG A 155 2.57 15.90 -10.29
CA ARG A 155 2.25 16.20 -8.88
C ARG A 155 1.14 15.30 -8.32
N HIS A 156 0.86 14.19 -8.99
CA HIS A 156 -0.05 13.16 -8.52
C HIS A 156 0.65 12.19 -7.59
N LEU A 157 -0.12 11.63 -6.67
CA LEU A 157 0.31 10.48 -5.88
C LEU A 157 -0.04 9.19 -6.61
N ILE A 158 0.98 8.45 -6.98
CA ILE A 158 0.92 7.16 -7.65
C ILE A 158 1.16 6.09 -6.58
N VAL A 159 0.43 4.98 -6.64
CA VAL A 159 0.77 3.78 -5.84
C VAL A 159 0.82 2.55 -6.73
N THR A 160 1.79 1.69 -6.44
CA THR A 160 1.82 0.32 -6.95
C THR A 160 1.57 -0.67 -5.83
N ILE A 161 0.52 -1.47 -6.00
CA ILE A 161 0.06 -2.49 -5.05
C ILE A 161 0.43 -3.86 -5.60
N GLY A 162 1.01 -4.72 -4.77
CA GLY A 162 1.33 -6.09 -5.19
C GLY A 162 1.94 -6.94 -4.08
N SER A 163 1.88 -8.26 -4.25
CA SER A 163 2.52 -9.20 -3.33
C SER A 163 4.05 -9.06 -3.32
N ALA A 164 4.73 -9.69 -2.37
CA ALA A 164 6.19 -9.78 -2.37
C ALA A 164 6.69 -10.42 -3.69
N GLY A 165 7.78 -9.89 -4.24
CA GLY A 165 8.41 -10.41 -5.46
C GLY A 165 7.72 -10.04 -6.78
N THR A 166 6.67 -9.20 -6.77
CA THR A 166 6.07 -8.71 -8.02
C THR A 166 6.85 -7.57 -8.67
N GLY A 167 7.81 -6.96 -7.96
CA GLY A 167 8.69 -5.92 -8.53
C GLY A 167 8.25 -4.48 -8.34
N LYS A 168 7.59 -4.19 -7.22
CA LYS A 168 7.17 -2.83 -6.84
C LYS A 168 8.37 -1.87 -6.75
N THR A 169 9.44 -2.31 -6.07
CA THR A 169 10.71 -1.58 -5.97
C THR A 169 11.30 -1.29 -7.34
N THR A 170 11.42 -2.31 -8.20
CA THR A 170 11.93 -2.15 -9.57
C THR A 170 11.12 -1.15 -10.39
N PHE A 171 9.80 -1.15 -10.24
CA PHE A 171 8.94 -0.13 -10.86
C PHE A 171 9.34 1.26 -10.36
N GLY A 172 9.40 1.48 -9.04
CA GLY A 172 9.79 2.77 -8.46
C GLY A 172 11.16 3.23 -8.96
N LEU A 173 12.16 2.35 -8.96
CA LEU A 173 13.50 2.67 -9.46
C LEU A 173 13.49 3.04 -10.95
N GLN A 174 12.77 2.30 -11.78
CA GLN A 174 12.64 2.60 -13.21
C GLN A 174 11.94 3.94 -13.44
N PHE A 175 10.94 4.27 -12.61
CA PHE A 175 10.26 5.56 -12.63
C PHE A 175 11.20 6.73 -12.34
N LEU A 176 12.09 6.60 -11.35
CA LEU A 176 13.11 7.61 -11.07
C LEU A 176 14.16 7.67 -12.18
N HIS A 177 14.65 6.51 -12.62
CA HIS A 177 15.66 6.43 -13.67
C HIS A 177 15.21 7.17 -14.94
N HIS A 178 13.95 6.98 -15.34
CA HIS A 178 13.38 7.67 -16.48
C HIS A 178 13.36 9.19 -16.31
N GLY A 179 12.99 9.70 -15.12
CA GLY A 179 13.07 11.13 -14.81
C GLY A 179 14.50 11.66 -14.89
N LEU A 180 15.44 10.97 -14.23
CA LEU A 180 16.85 11.32 -14.21
C LEU A 180 17.46 11.41 -15.62
N GLN A 181 17.10 10.47 -16.51
CA GLN A 181 17.49 10.49 -17.92
C GLN A 181 16.93 11.69 -18.69
N ASN A 182 15.79 12.22 -18.27
CA ASN A 182 15.12 13.37 -18.89
C ASN A 182 15.53 14.72 -18.28
N GLY A 183 16.49 14.73 -17.35
CA GLY A 183 16.99 15.96 -16.73
C GLY A 183 16.23 16.39 -15.48
N GLU A 184 15.37 15.52 -14.93
CA GLU A 184 14.64 15.74 -13.68
C GLU A 184 15.47 15.30 -12.48
N ASP A 185 15.19 15.86 -11.30
CA ASP A 185 15.84 15.49 -10.05
C ASP A 185 14.93 14.60 -9.18
N ALA A 186 15.53 13.65 -8.46
CA ALA A 186 14.80 12.53 -7.87
C ALA A 186 15.21 12.25 -6.42
N VAL A 187 14.24 11.81 -5.62
CA VAL A 187 14.48 11.30 -4.27
C VAL A 187 13.91 9.89 -4.16
N PHE A 188 14.66 8.98 -3.56
CA PHE A 188 14.23 7.63 -3.23
C PHE A 188 14.32 7.42 -1.71
N ILE A 189 13.19 7.21 -1.06
CA ILE A 189 13.14 6.91 0.38
C ILE A 189 12.79 5.43 0.53
N THR A 190 13.66 4.68 1.18
CA THR A 190 13.45 3.28 1.53
C THR A 190 13.30 3.10 3.03
N LEU A 191 12.43 2.18 3.42
CA LEU A 191 12.21 1.76 4.80
C LEU A 191 12.58 0.29 5.04
N GLU A 192 12.85 -0.48 3.97
CA GLU A 192 13.04 -1.94 4.04
C GLU A 192 14.41 -2.40 3.56
N GLN A 193 15.14 -1.54 2.84
CA GLN A 193 16.42 -1.83 2.21
C GLN A 193 17.42 -0.72 2.50
N SER A 194 18.71 -1.08 2.59
CA SER A 194 19.77 -0.08 2.74
C SER A 194 20.07 0.66 1.43
N HIS A 195 20.72 1.82 1.54
CA HIS A 195 21.27 2.57 0.41
C HIS A 195 22.01 1.67 -0.59
N GLU A 196 22.97 0.86 -0.11
CA GLU A 196 23.80 0.05 -1.00
C GLU A 196 23.02 -1.06 -1.70
N ALA A 197 21.94 -1.57 -1.07
CA ALA A 197 21.08 -2.55 -1.69
C ALA A 197 20.27 -1.95 -2.85
N ILE A 198 19.87 -0.67 -2.74
CA ILE A 198 19.20 0.06 -3.81
C ILE A 198 20.16 0.32 -4.97
N ILE A 199 21.36 0.82 -4.69
CA ILE A 199 22.41 1.03 -5.70
C ILE A 199 22.76 -0.28 -6.41
N ALA A 200 22.95 -1.37 -5.66
CA ALA A 200 23.22 -2.69 -6.25
C ALA A 200 22.08 -3.14 -7.17
N THR A 201 20.82 -2.91 -6.77
CA THR A 201 19.64 -3.25 -7.60
C THR A 201 19.61 -2.43 -8.88
N ALA A 202 19.87 -1.11 -8.80
CA ALA A 202 19.93 -0.24 -9.97
C ALA A 202 21.03 -0.67 -10.95
N ASN A 203 22.22 -1.01 -10.42
CA ASN A 203 23.36 -1.47 -11.20
C ASN A 203 23.10 -2.78 -11.95
N GLU A 204 22.30 -3.71 -11.41
CA GLU A 204 21.90 -4.95 -12.10
C GLU A 204 21.09 -4.67 -13.38
N PHE A 205 20.35 -3.56 -13.43
CA PHE A 205 19.62 -3.12 -14.63
C PHE A 205 20.42 -2.13 -15.50
N GLY A 206 21.69 -1.87 -15.14
CA GLY A 206 22.55 -0.91 -15.82
C GLY A 206 22.15 0.55 -15.59
N TRP A 207 21.42 0.85 -14.52
CA TRP A 207 21.06 2.22 -14.13
C TRP A 207 22.13 2.81 -13.23
N ASP A 208 22.85 3.81 -13.74
CA ASP A 208 24.00 4.43 -13.07
C ASP A 208 23.55 5.47 -12.02
N PHE A 209 22.96 4.98 -10.93
CA PHE A 209 22.45 5.83 -9.84
C PHE A 209 23.58 6.53 -9.09
N GLU A 210 24.74 5.87 -8.93
CA GLU A 210 25.92 6.46 -8.30
C GLU A 210 26.37 7.75 -9.00
N SER A 211 26.30 7.80 -10.34
CA SER A 211 26.61 9.02 -11.08
C SER A 211 25.59 10.14 -10.80
N PHE A 212 24.30 9.82 -10.76
CA PHE A 212 23.26 10.82 -10.46
C PHE A 212 23.35 11.35 -9.03
N GLU A 213 23.71 10.51 -8.05
CA GLU A 213 23.99 10.98 -6.68
C GLU A 213 25.20 11.91 -6.65
N SER A 214 26.29 11.56 -7.34
CA SER A 214 27.49 12.41 -7.41
C SER A 214 27.29 13.75 -8.12
N GLU A 215 26.18 13.88 -8.86
CA GLU A 215 25.77 15.10 -9.55
C GLU A 215 24.74 15.92 -8.73
N ASP A 216 24.42 15.51 -7.50
CA ASP A 216 23.37 16.09 -6.64
C ASP A 216 21.96 16.04 -7.26
N ARG A 217 21.71 15.06 -8.15
CA ARG A 217 20.42 14.91 -8.88
C ARG A 217 19.56 13.77 -8.35
N LEU A 218 20.15 12.87 -7.58
CA LEU A 218 19.49 11.78 -6.89
C LEU A 218 19.88 11.82 -5.42
N ALA A 219 18.91 11.70 -4.52
CA ALA A 219 19.16 11.38 -3.12
C ALA A 219 18.47 10.05 -2.78
N ILE A 220 19.22 9.09 -2.25
CA ILE A 220 18.68 7.83 -1.72
C ILE A 220 18.79 7.88 -0.20
N VAL A 221 17.68 7.66 0.48
CA VAL A 221 17.58 7.81 1.94
C VAL A 221 17.02 6.52 2.52
N ASP A 222 17.76 5.86 3.41
CA ASP A 222 17.30 4.65 4.10
C ASP A 222 16.89 4.91 5.55
N LEU A 223 15.60 5.18 5.76
CA LEU A 223 15.10 5.47 7.10
C LEU A 223 14.84 4.18 7.87
N ASP A 224 15.34 4.12 9.11
CA ASP A 224 15.07 3.00 9.99
C ASP A 224 13.57 2.97 10.37
N PRO A 225 12.89 1.81 10.30
CA PRO A 225 11.48 1.70 10.67
C PRO A 225 11.15 2.14 12.11
N VAL A 226 12.10 1.99 13.05
CA VAL A 226 11.92 2.41 14.44
C VAL A 226 12.01 3.93 14.55
N GLU A 227 12.94 4.56 13.85
CA GLU A 227 13.03 6.03 13.76
C GLU A 227 11.76 6.59 13.13
N MET A 228 11.30 6.01 12.01
CA MET A 228 10.06 6.41 11.36
C MET A 228 8.85 6.30 12.30
N ALA A 229 8.79 5.26 13.14
CA ALA A 229 7.70 5.09 14.11
C ALA A 229 7.73 6.13 15.25
N ASN A 230 8.91 6.55 15.68
CA ASN A 230 9.08 7.49 16.80
C ASN A 230 8.99 8.96 16.36
N SER A 231 9.49 9.26 15.17
CA SER A 231 9.66 10.62 14.64
C SER A 231 8.73 10.92 13.47
N LEU A 232 7.65 10.15 13.27
CA LEU A 232 6.74 10.34 12.14
C LEU A 232 6.19 11.78 12.08
N ASP A 233 5.86 12.39 13.21
CA ASP A 233 5.34 13.76 13.26
C ASP A 233 6.38 14.78 12.73
N ASN A 234 7.67 14.57 13.08
CA ASN A 234 8.78 15.40 12.60
C ASN A 234 9.01 15.18 11.10
N ILE A 235 9.11 13.91 10.68
CA ILE A 235 9.25 13.54 9.25
C ILE A 235 8.08 14.12 8.43
N GLN A 236 6.84 14.05 8.94
CA GLN A 236 5.67 14.65 8.27
C GLN A 236 5.78 16.16 8.09
N ALA A 237 6.42 16.84 9.05
CA ALA A 237 6.59 18.30 9.04
C ALA A 237 7.75 18.75 8.14
N GLU A 238 8.87 18.04 8.17
CA GLU A 238 10.13 18.41 7.52
C GLU A 238 10.21 17.90 6.08
N LEU A 239 9.75 16.68 5.82
CA LEU A 239 9.88 16.04 4.50
C LEU A 239 9.39 16.93 3.35
N PRO A 240 8.24 17.63 3.45
CA PRO A 240 7.81 18.54 2.38
C PRO A 240 8.76 19.71 2.14
N GLN A 241 9.50 20.16 3.14
CA GLN A 241 10.48 21.23 3.02
C GLN A 241 11.77 20.70 2.41
N LEU A 242 12.28 19.58 2.90
CA LEU A 242 13.49 18.92 2.36
C LEU A 242 13.36 18.59 0.88
N ILE A 243 12.21 18.03 0.49
CA ILE A 243 11.90 17.74 -0.91
C ILE A 243 11.93 19.01 -1.79
N ARG A 244 11.46 20.14 -1.26
CA ARG A 244 11.49 21.42 -1.99
C ARG A 244 12.88 22.02 -2.05
N ASP A 245 13.67 21.87 -0.99
CA ASP A 245 15.02 22.40 -0.93
C ASP A 245 15.98 21.61 -1.84
N PHE A 246 15.71 20.31 -2.02
CA PHE A 246 16.35 19.47 -3.04
C PHE A 246 15.85 19.75 -4.48
N ASP A 247 14.74 20.49 -4.64
CA ASP A 247 14.08 20.75 -5.94
C ASP A 247 13.68 19.46 -6.70
N ALA A 248 13.23 18.43 -5.96
CA ALA A 248 12.89 17.14 -6.57
C ALA A 248 11.64 17.23 -7.48
N ASP A 249 11.70 16.62 -8.66
CA ASP A 249 10.56 16.43 -9.55
C ASP A 249 9.82 15.11 -9.30
N ARG A 250 10.59 14.07 -8.93
CA ARG A 250 10.09 12.72 -8.63
C ARG A 250 10.51 12.26 -7.24
N LEU A 251 9.57 11.62 -6.54
CA LEU A 251 9.83 10.96 -5.27
C LEU A 251 9.35 9.52 -5.32
N VAL A 252 10.14 8.57 -4.86
CA VAL A 252 9.67 7.21 -4.52
C VAL A 252 9.73 6.99 -3.02
N LEU A 253 8.69 6.37 -2.45
CA LEU A 253 8.69 5.84 -1.09
C LEU A 253 8.43 4.33 -1.11
N ASP A 254 9.43 3.54 -0.69
CA ASP A 254 9.43 2.08 -0.68
C ASP A 254 9.65 1.50 0.74
N SER A 255 8.63 1.09 1.49
CA SER A 255 7.21 1.03 1.14
C SER A 255 6.33 1.72 2.17
N VAL A 256 5.19 2.28 1.74
CA VAL A 256 4.19 2.87 2.65
C VAL A 256 3.49 1.79 3.51
N SER A 257 3.73 0.51 3.21
CA SER A 257 3.17 -0.63 3.94
C SER A 257 3.57 -0.61 5.41
N LEU A 258 4.81 -0.22 5.72
CA LEU A 258 5.28 -0.14 7.10
C LEU A 258 4.50 0.89 7.90
N LEU A 259 4.23 2.06 7.32
CA LEU A 259 3.38 3.10 7.91
C LEU A 259 1.97 2.59 8.21
N GLU A 260 1.39 1.78 7.29
CA GLU A 260 0.08 1.17 7.54
C GLU A 260 0.12 0.16 8.72
N MET A 261 1.27 -0.47 8.99
CA MET A 261 1.46 -1.49 10.02
C MET A 261 1.80 -0.94 11.41
N MET A 262 2.28 0.29 11.54
CA MET A 262 2.72 0.86 12.82
C MET A 262 1.59 1.08 13.85
N TYR A 263 0.35 1.13 13.39
CA TYR A 263 -0.79 1.50 14.24
C TYR A 263 -1.81 0.36 14.36
N ASP A 264 -2.04 -0.13 15.58
CA ASP A 264 -3.07 -1.13 15.85
C ASP A 264 -4.48 -0.58 15.69
N ASN A 265 -4.71 0.67 16.11
CA ASN A 265 -6.01 1.31 16.05
C ASN A 265 -6.33 1.77 14.62
N GLN A 266 -7.39 1.20 14.03
CA GLN A 266 -7.81 1.50 12.66
C GLN A 266 -8.09 3.00 12.41
N ALA A 267 -8.70 3.70 13.37
CA ALA A 267 -9.01 5.12 13.21
C ALA A 267 -7.73 5.96 13.23
N LYS A 268 -6.81 5.68 14.18
CA LYS A 268 -5.51 6.34 14.23
C LYS A 268 -4.74 6.10 12.93
N ARG A 269 -4.57 4.84 12.52
CA ARG A 269 -3.91 4.47 11.26
C ARG A 269 -4.41 5.27 10.07
N ARG A 270 -5.73 5.37 9.92
CA ARG A 270 -6.34 6.11 8.80
C ARG A 270 -6.01 7.59 8.84
N THR A 271 -6.01 8.20 10.03
CA THR A 271 -5.62 9.61 10.20
C THR A 271 -4.15 9.82 9.85
N GLU A 272 -3.24 9.02 10.43
CA GLU A 272 -1.79 9.17 10.22
C GLU A 272 -1.40 8.97 8.75
N VAL A 273 -1.91 7.90 8.13
CA VAL A 273 -1.66 7.63 6.70
C VAL A 273 -2.24 8.75 5.82
N PHE A 274 -3.40 9.30 6.19
CA PHE A 274 -4.01 10.42 5.46
C PHE A 274 -3.16 11.69 5.55
N ASP A 275 -2.72 12.05 6.76
CA ASP A 275 -1.96 13.27 6.99
C ASP A 275 -0.56 13.18 6.35
N PHE A 276 0.10 12.02 6.43
CA PHE A 276 1.35 11.74 5.72
C PHE A 276 1.19 11.82 4.19
N THR A 277 0.19 11.13 3.63
CA THR A 277 -0.07 11.21 2.17
C THR A 277 -0.39 12.65 1.73
N ARG A 278 -1.05 13.43 2.59
CA ARG A 278 -1.36 14.84 2.33
C ARG A 278 -0.13 15.74 2.43
N SER A 279 0.82 15.46 3.31
CA SER A 279 2.08 16.22 3.39
C SER A 279 2.88 16.07 2.09
N LEU A 280 2.94 14.85 1.53
CA LEU A 280 3.54 14.57 0.22
C LEU A 280 2.88 15.36 -0.91
N LYS A 281 1.53 15.40 -0.98
CA LYS A 281 0.84 16.25 -2.00
C LYS A 281 1.18 17.74 -1.86
N LYS A 282 1.40 18.22 -0.63
CA LYS A 282 1.77 19.62 -0.38
C LYS A 282 3.23 19.92 -0.73
N ALA A 283 4.11 18.92 -0.74
CA ALA A 283 5.48 19.08 -1.24
C ALA A 283 5.45 19.53 -2.70
N GLY A 284 4.49 19.00 -3.47
CA GLY A 284 4.23 19.42 -4.84
C GLY A 284 4.99 18.62 -5.88
N VAL A 285 5.52 17.47 -5.50
CA VAL A 285 6.34 16.55 -6.30
C VAL A 285 5.49 15.39 -6.80
N THR A 286 5.87 14.77 -7.93
CA THR A 286 5.19 13.56 -8.39
C THR A 286 5.71 12.37 -7.59
N THR A 287 4.85 11.84 -6.72
CA THR A 287 5.27 10.83 -5.74
C THR A 287 4.74 9.46 -6.11
N PHE A 288 5.61 8.46 -6.06
CA PHE A 288 5.32 7.06 -6.29
C PHE A 288 5.50 6.27 -4.99
N LEU A 289 4.43 5.64 -4.53
CA LEU A 289 4.40 4.81 -3.35
C LEU A 289 4.39 3.33 -3.76
N THR A 290 5.11 2.49 -3.03
CA THR A 290 4.88 1.05 -3.09
C THR A 290 4.05 0.62 -1.88
N SER A 291 3.15 -0.35 -2.08
CA SER A 291 2.33 -0.91 -1.02
C SER A 291 2.15 -2.42 -1.21
N GLU A 292 2.21 -3.17 -0.11
CA GLU A 292 1.86 -4.57 -0.11
C GLU A 292 0.36 -4.78 -0.33
N ALA A 293 0.03 -5.75 -1.17
CA ALA A 293 -1.35 -6.16 -1.37
C ALA A 293 -1.93 -6.88 -0.14
N SER A 294 -3.23 -6.70 0.12
CA SER A 294 -3.94 -7.49 1.13
C SER A 294 -3.95 -8.97 0.78
N GLU A 295 -3.76 -9.83 1.78
CA GLU A 295 -3.91 -11.29 1.64
C GLU A 295 -5.31 -11.70 1.15
N SER A 296 -6.33 -10.92 1.52
CA SER A 296 -7.74 -11.20 1.20
C SER A 296 -8.20 -10.58 -0.13
N ASN A 297 -7.53 -9.52 -0.58
CA ASN A 297 -7.88 -8.78 -1.78
C ASN A 297 -6.61 -8.27 -2.48
N PRO A 298 -6.18 -8.92 -3.58
CA PRO A 298 -4.95 -8.54 -4.29
C PRO A 298 -5.07 -7.20 -5.07
N TYR A 299 -6.22 -6.52 -4.99
CA TYR A 299 -6.46 -5.21 -5.61
C TYR A 299 -6.53 -4.05 -4.59
N ALA A 300 -6.26 -4.31 -3.31
CA ALA A 300 -6.25 -3.31 -2.25
C ALA A 300 -4.94 -3.35 -1.48
N SER A 301 -4.54 -2.23 -0.88
CA SER A 301 -3.41 -2.21 0.05
C SER A 301 -3.70 -3.12 1.25
N ARG A 302 -2.68 -3.44 2.04
CA ARG A 302 -2.80 -4.30 3.22
C ARG A 302 -3.97 -3.94 4.12
N HIS A 303 -4.28 -2.65 4.26
CA HIS A 303 -5.39 -2.13 5.05
C HIS A 303 -6.46 -1.38 4.25
N GLY A 304 -6.35 -1.33 2.92
CA GLY A 304 -7.34 -0.75 2.02
C GLY A 304 -7.51 0.76 2.18
N ILE A 305 -6.43 1.47 2.49
CA ILE A 305 -6.45 2.91 2.75
C ILE A 305 -5.81 3.66 1.58
N ILE A 306 -4.63 3.21 1.15
CA ILE A 306 -3.75 3.95 0.23
C ILE A 306 -4.41 4.18 -1.14
N GLU A 307 -5.14 3.19 -1.68
CA GLU A 307 -5.79 3.30 -2.99
C GLU A 307 -6.85 4.40 -3.06
N TYR A 308 -7.40 4.86 -1.93
CA TYR A 308 -8.36 5.95 -1.88
C TYR A 308 -7.70 7.33 -1.83
N LEU A 309 -6.49 7.39 -1.28
CA LEU A 309 -5.75 8.63 -1.04
C LEU A 309 -4.90 9.06 -2.24
N THR A 310 -4.49 8.08 -3.04
CA THR A 310 -3.70 8.28 -4.26
C THR A 310 -4.57 8.72 -5.43
N ASP A 311 -3.92 9.18 -6.49
CA ASP A 311 -4.54 9.63 -7.72
C ASP A 311 -4.36 8.60 -8.84
N ALA A 312 -3.28 7.81 -8.83
CA ALA A 312 -3.08 6.66 -9.71
C ALA A 312 -2.82 5.37 -8.90
N VAL A 313 -3.35 4.24 -9.35
CA VAL A 313 -3.19 2.92 -8.73
C VAL A 313 -2.85 1.88 -9.79
N PHE A 314 -1.67 1.28 -9.68
CA PHE A 314 -1.19 0.16 -10.47
C PHE A 314 -1.20 -1.10 -9.61
N VAL A 315 -1.68 -2.21 -10.15
CA VAL A 315 -1.78 -3.48 -9.43
C VAL A 315 -0.91 -4.52 -10.13
N LEU A 316 0.06 -5.07 -9.40
CA LEU A 316 0.96 -6.14 -9.86
C LEU A 316 0.56 -7.47 -9.24
N GLN A 317 0.32 -8.48 -10.07
CA GLN A 317 -0.25 -9.76 -9.62
C GLN A 317 0.45 -10.95 -10.26
N TYR A 318 0.56 -12.04 -9.49
CA TYR A 318 0.80 -13.36 -10.04
C TYR A 318 -0.50 -13.92 -10.63
N VAL A 319 -0.49 -14.21 -11.92
CA VAL A 319 -1.55 -14.96 -12.59
C VAL A 319 -1.12 -16.41 -12.69
N ARG A 320 -1.83 -17.27 -11.97
CA ARG A 320 -1.58 -18.72 -11.94
C ARG A 320 -2.62 -19.41 -12.81
N GLY A 321 -2.17 -20.06 -13.89
CA GLY A 321 -3.01 -20.97 -14.67
C GLY A 321 -2.93 -22.40 -14.14
N GLU A 322 -3.96 -23.21 -14.38
CA GLU A 322 -3.94 -24.64 -14.00
C GLU A 322 -2.90 -25.45 -14.79
N THR A 323 -2.61 -25.03 -16.02
CA THR A 323 -1.75 -25.75 -16.98
C THR A 323 -0.61 -24.88 -17.53
N GLN A 324 -0.59 -23.59 -17.20
CA GLN A 324 0.39 -22.63 -17.68
C GLN A 324 1.32 -22.23 -16.53
N GLU A 325 2.54 -21.83 -16.87
CA GLU A 325 3.47 -21.26 -15.91
C GLU A 325 2.88 -20.00 -15.28
N THR A 326 3.26 -19.73 -14.03
CA THR A 326 2.83 -18.51 -13.34
C THR A 326 3.41 -17.32 -14.07
N ARG A 327 2.55 -16.37 -14.46
CA ARG A 327 2.95 -15.13 -15.12
C ARG A 327 2.74 -13.94 -14.19
N LEU A 328 3.50 -12.89 -14.42
CA LEU A 328 3.25 -11.59 -13.80
C LEU A 328 2.34 -10.75 -14.69
N ALA A 329 1.48 -9.96 -14.07
CA ALA A 329 0.48 -9.14 -14.73
C ALA A 329 0.31 -7.79 -14.06
N VAL A 330 0.18 -6.75 -14.87
CA VAL A 330 -0.11 -5.39 -14.43
C VAL A 330 -1.51 -4.99 -14.87
N GLU A 331 -2.21 -4.28 -13.99
CA GLU A 331 -3.50 -3.67 -14.25
C GLU A 331 -3.49 -2.24 -13.72
N ILE A 332 -4.01 -1.31 -14.52
CA ILE A 332 -4.23 0.07 -14.10
C ILE A 332 -5.63 0.13 -13.51
N GLN A 333 -5.73 0.20 -12.17
CA GLN A 333 -7.02 0.23 -11.49
C GLN A 333 -7.66 1.62 -11.60
N LYS A 334 -6.84 2.68 -11.57
CA LYS A 334 -7.30 4.07 -11.56
C LYS A 334 -6.18 4.99 -12.00
N ILE A 335 -6.49 5.99 -12.82
CA ILE A 335 -5.72 7.25 -12.93
C ILE A 335 -6.73 8.40 -12.94
N ARG A 336 -6.66 9.28 -11.95
CA ARG A 336 -7.50 10.48 -11.92
C ARG A 336 -7.04 11.44 -13.00
N ASN A 337 -8.00 12.06 -13.69
CA ASN A 337 -7.76 13.04 -14.74
C ASN A 337 -6.98 12.49 -15.95
N ALA A 338 -6.93 11.17 -16.15
CA ALA A 338 -6.39 10.54 -17.35
C ALA A 338 -7.26 9.36 -17.75
N ASN A 339 -7.41 9.13 -19.05
CA ASN A 339 -7.97 7.87 -19.54
C ASN A 339 -6.85 6.82 -19.58
N HIS A 340 -7.20 5.57 -19.33
CA HIS A 340 -6.24 4.47 -19.34
C HIS A 340 -6.92 3.16 -19.78
N SER A 341 -6.11 2.22 -20.26
CA SER A 341 -6.57 0.88 -20.57
C SER A 341 -7.11 0.19 -19.32
N ARG A 342 -8.19 -0.57 -19.51
CA ARG A 342 -8.80 -1.43 -18.48
C ARG A 342 -8.35 -2.88 -18.60
N GLU A 343 -7.44 -3.16 -19.52
CA GLU A 343 -6.94 -4.50 -19.76
C GLU A 343 -5.86 -4.86 -18.74
N LYS A 344 -5.83 -6.14 -18.39
CA LYS A 344 -4.71 -6.73 -17.64
C LYS A 344 -3.68 -7.25 -18.63
N LYS A 345 -2.46 -6.75 -18.55
CA LYS A 345 -1.36 -7.10 -19.47
C LYS A 345 -0.28 -7.90 -18.75
N PRO A 346 0.28 -8.93 -19.38
CA PRO A 346 1.43 -9.62 -18.81
C PRO A 346 2.66 -8.72 -18.90
N TYR A 347 3.56 -8.86 -17.94
CA TYR A 347 4.86 -8.20 -17.96
C TYR A 347 5.95 -9.17 -17.51
N GLU A 348 7.19 -8.81 -17.76
CA GLU A 348 8.35 -9.54 -17.29
C GLU A 348 9.43 -8.61 -16.74
N MET A 349 10.35 -9.20 -15.99
CA MET A 349 11.59 -8.54 -15.57
C MET A 349 12.67 -8.90 -16.57
N THR A 350 13.13 -7.89 -17.31
CA THR A 350 14.22 -8.00 -18.27
C THR A 350 15.53 -7.49 -17.66
N GLU A 351 16.63 -7.62 -18.39
CA GLU A 351 17.92 -6.99 -18.02
C GLU A 351 17.86 -5.45 -17.98
N HIS A 352 16.79 -4.83 -18.49
CA HIS A 352 16.61 -3.37 -18.54
C HIS A 352 15.47 -2.89 -17.64
N GLY A 353 14.95 -3.76 -16.75
CA GLY A 353 13.82 -3.47 -15.88
C GLY A 353 12.51 -4.10 -16.33
N LEU A 354 11.41 -3.52 -15.87
CA LEU A 354 10.04 -3.99 -16.13
C LEU A 354 9.64 -3.65 -17.57
N SER A 355 9.09 -4.62 -18.29
CA SER A 355 8.54 -4.44 -19.65
C SER A 355 7.16 -5.07 -19.77
N VAL A 356 6.19 -4.32 -20.30
CA VAL A 356 4.79 -4.76 -20.45
C VAL A 356 4.51 -5.15 -21.90
N TYR A 357 3.94 -6.34 -22.09
CA TYR A 357 3.59 -6.85 -23.41
C TYR A 357 2.31 -6.22 -23.94
N GLN A 358 2.41 -5.42 -25.00
CA GLN A 358 1.28 -4.66 -25.57
C GLN A 358 0.20 -5.56 -26.20
N GLN A 359 0.64 -6.54 -27.00
CA GLN A 359 -0.25 -7.38 -27.82
C GLN A 359 -0.65 -8.70 -27.14
N ALA A 360 -0.09 -8.99 -25.96
CA ALA A 360 -0.40 -10.22 -25.25
C ALA A 360 -1.58 -10.00 -24.30
N ASN A 361 -2.62 -10.81 -24.46
CA ASN A 361 -3.70 -10.89 -23.49
C ASN A 361 -3.48 -12.11 -22.58
N ILE A 362 -3.84 -11.95 -21.31
CA ILE A 362 -3.69 -13.02 -20.31
C ILE A 362 -4.76 -14.12 -20.49
N PHE A 363 -5.85 -13.82 -21.21
CA PHE A 363 -7.01 -14.68 -21.39
C PHE A 363 -7.38 -14.87 -22.86
#